data_AF-A0A382A7P2-F1
#
_entry.id   AF-A0A382A7P2-F1
#
_cell.length_a   1.000
_cell.length_b   1.000
_cell.length_c   1.000
_cell.angle_alpha   90.00
_cell.angle_beta   90.00
_cell.angle_gamma   90.00
#
_symmetry.space_group_name_H-M   'P 1'
#
loop_
_entity.id
_entity.type
_entity.pdbx_description
1 polymer ?
#
loop_
_entity_poly.entity_id
_entity_poly.type
_entity_poly.pdbx_seq_one_letter_code
_entity_poly.pdbx_strand_id
1 'polypeptide(L)' 'MAKKQQSFADKASKRSKKELTYVKYVKSIPSEKKGFWRFNETTIALNKGENLDAALKR' A
#
# COMPACT_ATOMS: atom_id res chain seq x y z
N MET A 1 15.20 32.94 -15.24
CA MET A 1 15.52 32.23 -13.97
C MET A 1 15.10 30.77 -14.11
N ALA A 2 16.03 29.85 -14.31
CA ALA A 2 15.70 28.44 -14.49
C ALA A 2 15.25 27.82 -13.16
N LYS A 3 14.04 27.24 -13.11
CA LYS A 3 13.60 26.43 -11.97
C LYS A 3 14.58 25.26 -11.83
N LYS A 4 15.44 25.29 -10.80
CA LYS A 4 16.35 24.17 -10.50
C LYS A 4 15.51 22.92 -10.26
N GLN A 5 15.48 22.04 -11.25
CA GLN A 5 14.80 20.75 -11.16
C GLN A 5 15.58 19.91 -10.15
N GLN A 6 14.94 19.56 -9.04
CA GLN A 6 15.56 18.71 -8.02
C GLN A 6 15.91 17.34 -8.60
N SER A 7 17.11 16.86 -8.29
CA SER A 7 17.58 15.54 -8.70
C SER A 7 16.75 14.43 -8.02
N PHE A 8 16.79 13.22 -8.57
CA PHE A 8 16.16 12.05 -7.94
C PHE A 8 16.73 11.76 -6.55
N ALA A 9 18.04 11.96 -6.36
CA ALA A 9 18.69 11.80 -5.07
C ALA A 9 18.17 12.79 -4.03
N ASP A 10 17.98 14.07 -4.42
CA ASP A 10 17.41 15.11 -3.54
C ASP A 10 15.95 14.84 -3.16
N LYS A 11 15.19 14.18 -4.03
CA LYS A 11 13.81 13.78 -3.75
C LYS A 11 13.74 12.55 -2.84
N ALA A 12 14.65 11.60 -3.01
CA ALA A 12 14.73 10.41 -2.18
C ALA A 12 15.20 10.73 -0.74
N SER A 13 16.18 11.63 -0.60
CA SER A 13 16.71 12.04 0.72
C SER A 13 15.72 12.88 1.54
N LYS A 14 14.78 13.57 0.88
CA LYS A 14 13.70 14.32 1.55
C LYS A 14 12.54 13.48 2.04
N ARG A 15 12.42 12.21 1.62
CA ARG A 15 11.44 11.30 2.20
C ARG A 15 11.99 10.83 3.55
N SER A 16 11.38 11.28 4.64
CA SER A 16 11.58 10.66 5.95
C SER A 16 11.37 9.15 5.81
N LYS A 17 12.27 8.34 6.38
CA LYS A 17 12.09 6.89 6.48
C LYS A 17 10.86 6.62 7.35
N LYS A 18 9.67 6.66 6.74
CA LYS A 18 8.46 6.15 7.35
C LYS A 18 8.62 4.64 7.41
N GLU A 19 8.70 4.12 8.62
CA GLU A 19 8.76 2.69 8.89
C GLU A 19 7.39 2.11 8.53
N LEU A 20 7.29 1.58 7.32
CA LEU A 20 6.08 1.01 6.73
C LEU A 20 6.26 -0.49 6.60
N THR A 21 5.31 -1.26 7.09
CA THR A 21 5.24 -2.71 6.91
C THR A 21 4.20 -3.02 5.83
N TYR A 22 4.55 -3.88 4.88
CA TYR A 22 3.63 -4.27 3.82
C TYR A 22 3.07 -5.66 4.10
N VAL A 23 1.76 -5.80 3.98
CA VAL A 23 1.06 -7.09 4.14
C VAL A 23 0.21 -7.36 2.92
N LYS A 24 0.15 -8.64 2.50
CA LYS A 24 -0.77 -9.08 1.45
C LYS A 24 -2.13 -9.41 2.10
N TYR A 25 -3.14 -8.64 1.76
CA TYR A 25 -4.53 -8.89 2.17
C TYR A 25 -5.26 -9.63 1.05
N VAL A 26 -5.79 -10.81 1.37
CA VAL A 26 -6.50 -11.67 0.42
C VAL A 26 -7.95 -11.82 0.86
N LYS A 27 -8.89 -11.29 0.07
CA LYS A 27 -10.32 -11.39 0.34
C LYS A 27 -10.98 -12.39 -0.62
N SER A 28 -11.63 -13.40 -0.05
CA SER A 28 -12.48 -14.33 -0.80
C SER A 28 -13.81 -13.67 -1.13
N ILE A 29 -14.20 -13.66 -2.40
CA ILE A 29 -15.47 -13.14 -2.91
C ILE A 29 -16.13 -14.19 -3.80
N PRO A 30 -17.46 -14.33 -3.77
CA PRO A 30 -18.15 -15.28 -4.64
C PRO A 30 -17.86 -14.93 -6.11
N SER A 31 -17.51 -15.93 -6.91
CA SER A 31 -17.35 -15.74 -8.34
C SER A 31 -18.72 -15.65 -9.00
N GLU A 32 -18.80 -14.89 -10.09
CA GLU A 32 -19.98 -14.89 -10.97
C GLU A 32 -20.17 -16.25 -11.63
N LYS A 33 -19.07 -17.02 -11.80
CA LYS A 33 -19.13 -18.40 -12.24
C LYS A 33 -19.59 -19.28 -11.08
N LYS A 34 -20.75 -19.91 -11.26
CA LYS A 34 -21.39 -20.79 -10.27
C LYS A 34 -20.40 -21.83 -9.73
N GLY A 35 -20.26 -21.91 -8.41
CA GLY A 35 -19.42 -22.90 -7.71
C GLY A 35 -17.96 -22.52 -7.54
N PHE A 36 -17.54 -21.31 -7.93
CA PHE A 36 -16.16 -20.86 -7.78
C PHE A 36 -16.06 -19.65 -6.83
N TRP A 37 -14.89 -19.48 -6.22
CA TRP A 37 -14.53 -18.30 -5.46
C TRP A 37 -13.48 -17.50 -6.24
N ARG A 38 -13.53 -16.19 -6.12
CA ARG A 38 -12.50 -15.26 -6.57
C ARG A 38 -11.73 -14.75 -5.36
N PHE A 39 -10.44 -14.56 -5.51
CA PHE A 39 -9.60 -13.94 -4.50
C PHE A 39 -9.21 -12.55 -4.99
N ASN A 40 -9.57 -11.53 -4.22
CA ASN A 40 -9.12 -10.17 -4.44
C ASN A 40 -7.90 -9.94 -3.54
N GLU A 41 -6.72 -9.83 -4.16
CA GLU A 41 -5.46 -9.60 -3.45
C GLU A 41 -5.10 -8.11 -3.50
N THR A 42 -4.68 -7.55 -2.37
CA THR A 42 -4.21 -6.18 -2.29
C THR A 42 -3.06 -6.07 -1.31
N THR A 43 -2.00 -5.35 -1.69
CA THR A 43 -0.90 -5.04 -0.78
C THR A 43 -1.26 -3.79 0.02
N ILE A 44 -1.29 -3.91 1.34
CA ILE A 44 -1.60 -2.81 2.25
C ILE A 44 -0.33 -2.39 2.96
N ALA A 45 -0.07 -1.09 2.97
CA ALA A 45 1.00 -0.49 3.77
C ALA A 45 0.44 -0.14 5.16
N LEU A 46 1.09 -0.66 6.20
CA LEU A 46 0.80 -0.40 7.60
C LEU A 46 1.85 0.55 8.16
N ASN A 47 1.41 1.57 8.87
CA ASN A 47 2.31 2.40 9.68
C ASN A 47 2.77 1.63 10.92
N LYS A 48 3.88 2.05 11.52
CA LYS A 48 4.40 1.45 12.76
C LYS A 48 3.33 1.44 13.87
N GLY A 49 2.98 0.26 14.35
CA GLY A 49 1.98 0.06 15.41
C GLY A 49 0.51 0.14 14.94
N GLU A 50 0.25 0.34 13.65
CA GLU A 50 -1.10 0.35 13.09
C GLU A 50 -1.66 -1.08 12.97
N ASN A 51 -2.93 -1.24 13.34
CA ASN A 51 -3.64 -2.50 13.16
C ASN A 51 -4.19 -2.62 11.73
N LEU A 52 -4.21 -3.84 11.18
CA LEU A 52 -4.75 -4.13 9.86
C LEU A 52 -6.20 -3.66 9.67
N ASP A 53 -7.06 -3.81 10.68
CA ASP A 53 -8.45 -3.36 10.61
C ASP A 53 -8.58 -1.84 10.49
N ALA A 54 -7.68 -1.09 11.15
CA ALA A 54 -7.63 0.35 11.01
C ALA A 54 -7.16 0.73 9.60
N ALA A 55 -6.13 0.05 9.09
CA ALA A 55 -5.58 0.28 7.76
C ALA A 55 -6.55 -0.09 6.61
N LEU A 56 -7.46 -1.05 6.83
CA LEU A 56 -8.50 -1.45 5.88
C LEU A 56 -9.68 -0.47 5.80
N LYS A 57 -9.86 0.38 6.81
CA LYS A 57 -10.99 1.34 6.91
C LYS A 57 -10.68 2.75 6.40
N ARG A 58 -9.43 3.02 6.02
CA ARG A 58 -8.95 4.34 5.58
C ARG A 58 -9.31 4.69 4.13
#